data_AF-A0A150IN70-F1
#
_entry.id   AF-A0A150IN70-F1
#
_cell.length_a   1.000
_cell.length_b   1.000
_cell.length_c   1.000
_cell.angle_alpha   90.00
_cell.angle_beta   90.00
_cell.angle_gamma   90.00
#
_symmetry.space_group_name_H-M   'P 1'
#
loop_
_entity.id
_entity.type
_entity.pdbx_description
1 polymer ?
#
loop_
_entity_poly.entity_id
_entity_poly.type
_entity_poly.pdbx_seq_one_letter_code
_entity_poly.pdbx_strand_id
1 'polypeptide(L)'
;MKKFIFLFILILINTSYVIPNSPNQEYTLLTDTDASYPPYWSNDSESIYFNYWNGDSLLLGEINLNNFKTIDIATGAFLSGINPINNNILCIQVDEANSTKLNILTKEGTFVKTLEIGTQDYFRPVLSPDGKYVYYAKIGSPYTMLIEKNVIFDIEKNQAAKEFKSNIIRNLDSWSVNNELLFISSSSSLLKREDKFPMNLYSLNLNNGTYKKITENHYVLWGAWSPDGEKIISSIYLTPNSKTDLAILDRNGNILKSFVHPNDRVAYQMPAWSPDGKKIAFIIAESVEGQDYPKYSLGMIELDPSLQSGPRPDKIPEIKLVTFNVYLYGGIAIGILLLVIAGFLFIRRKK
;
A
#
# COMPACT_ATOMS: atom_id res chain seq x y z
N MET A 1 10.98 32.92 -49.11
CA MET A 1 12.05 31.94 -49.38
C MET A 1 12.50 31.38 -48.05
N LYS A 2 12.22 30.10 -47.76
CA LYS A 2 13.16 28.97 -47.92
C LYS A 2 14.41 29.17 -47.03
N LYS A 3 14.91 28.22 -46.24
CA LYS A 3 14.60 26.81 -45.97
C LYS A 3 15.70 26.36 -44.98
N PHE A 4 15.36 25.43 -44.08
CA PHE A 4 16.19 24.31 -43.59
C PHE A 4 17.32 24.56 -42.59
N ILE A 5 17.31 23.74 -41.53
CA ILE A 5 18.36 22.81 -41.01
C ILE A 5 17.90 22.42 -39.59
N PHE A 6 17.81 21.18 -39.10
CA PHE A 6 17.72 19.81 -39.62
C PHE A 6 17.21 19.02 -38.39
N LEU A 7 16.08 18.32 -38.52
CA LEU A 7 15.46 17.54 -37.44
C LEU A 7 16.08 16.14 -37.41
N PHE A 8 16.77 15.76 -36.33
CA PHE A 8 17.15 14.36 -36.09
C PHE A 8 15.99 13.68 -35.36
N ILE A 9 15.23 12.88 -36.11
CA ILE A 9 14.28 11.90 -35.58
C ILE A 9 15.10 10.63 -35.33
N LEU A 10 15.23 10.22 -34.07
CA LEU A 10 15.64 8.84 -33.75
C LEU A 10 14.37 7.99 -33.63
N ILE A 11 14.11 7.20 -34.67
CA ILE A 11 13.18 6.07 -34.62
C ILE A 11 13.91 4.98 -33.83
N LEU A 12 13.50 4.71 -32.59
CA LEU A 12 13.88 3.48 -31.91
C LEU A 12 12.91 2.39 -32.32
N ILE A 13 13.39 1.52 -33.20
CA ILE A 13 12.79 0.24 -33.54
C ILE A 13 12.87 -0.62 -32.28
N ASN A 14 11.73 -0.87 -31.63
CA ASN A 14 11.61 -1.89 -30.60
C ASN A 14 11.66 -3.26 -31.28
N THR A 15 12.83 -3.90 -31.30
CA THR A 15 12.92 -5.34 -31.52
C THR A 15 12.64 -6.03 -30.19
N SER A 16 11.36 -6.35 -29.94
CA SER A 16 10.97 -7.24 -28.85
C SER A 16 11.51 -8.64 -29.16
N TYR A 17 12.47 -9.12 -28.36
CA TYR A 17 12.82 -10.54 -28.36
C TYR A 17 11.70 -11.28 -27.63
N VAL A 18 10.75 -11.81 -28.41
CA VAL A 18 9.71 -12.70 -27.91
C VAL A 18 10.35 -14.07 -27.68
N ILE A 19 10.45 -14.49 -26.42
CA ILE A 19 10.61 -15.92 -26.10
C ILE A 19 9.25 -16.56 -26.41
N PRO A 20 9.14 -17.46 -27.39
CA PRO A 20 7.86 -18.05 -27.75
C PRO A 20 7.48 -19.12 -26.73
N ASN A 21 6.25 -19.02 -26.24
CA ASN A 21 5.48 -19.98 -25.43
C ASN A 21 5.61 -19.86 -23.90
N SER A 22 4.92 -18.87 -23.34
CA SER A 22 4.16 -19.03 -22.10
C SER A 22 2.89 -18.18 -22.21
N PRO A 23 1.71 -18.63 -21.73
CA PRO A 23 0.44 -17.91 -21.87
C PRO A 23 0.34 -16.65 -20.97
N ASN A 24 1.47 -16.02 -20.66
CA ASN A 24 1.54 -14.86 -19.78
C ASN A 24 1.30 -13.60 -20.61
N GLN A 25 0.11 -13.02 -20.51
CA GLN A 25 -0.08 -11.61 -20.87
C GLN A 25 0.76 -10.77 -19.91
N GLU A 26 1.83 -10.15 -20.42
CA GLU A 26 2.62 -9.19 -19.66
C GLU A 26 1.85 -7.86 -19.57
N TYR A 27 1.39 -7.53 -18.37
CA TYR A 27 0.85 -6.21 -18.08
C TYR A 27 1.98 -5.33 -17.51
N THR A 28 2.26 -4.22 -18.19
CA THR A 28 3.20 -3.19 -17.76
C THR A 28 2.50 -2.24 -16.81
N LEU A 29 2.87 -2.25 -15.54
CA LEU A 29 2.35 -1.35 -14.51
C LEU A 29 3.29 -0.13 -14.42
N LEU A 30 2.84 1.05 -14.82
CA LEU A 30 3.55 2.32 -14.62
C LEU A 30 2.85 3.15 -13.54
N THR A 31 3.07 2.89 -12.25
CA THR A 31 2.57 3.81 -11.23
C THR A 31 3.50 5.01 -11.14
N ASP A 32 3.06 6.15 -11.64
CA ASP A 32 3.74 7.46 -11.51
C ASP A 32 3.56 8.08 -10.10
N THR A 33 3.10 7.28 -9.15
CA THR A 33 2.97 7.61 -7.73
C THR A 33 3.55 6.46 -6.94
N ASP A 34 4.37 6.73 -5.92
CA ASP A 34 4.87 5.72 -4.96
C ASP A 34 3.80 4.64 -4.76
N ALA A 35 4.08 3.39 -5.16
CA ALA A 35 3.19 2.26 -4.91
C ALA A 35 3.07 2.10 -3.39
N SER A 36 2.14 2.84 -2.79
CA SER A 36 2.06 3.10 -1.36
C SER A 36 0.93 2.34 -0.69
N TYR A 37 0.17 1.53 -1.44
CA TYR A 37 -0.99 0.79 -0.96
C TYR A 37 -0.78 -0.73 -1.06
N PRO A 38 -1.02 -1.48 0.03
CA PRO A 38 -0.91 -2.95 0.01
C PRO A 38 -1.93 -3.55 -0.96
N PRO A 39 -1.68 -4.75 -1.51
CA PRO A 39 -2.72 -5.51 -2.20
C PRO A 39 -3.87 -5.79 -1.23
N TYR A 40 -5.11 -5.72 -1.71
CA TYR A 40 -6.28 -6.07 -0.90
C TYR A 40 -6.93 -7.34 -1.43
N TRP A 41 -7.30 -8.23 -0.51
CA TRP A 41 -7.94 -9.48 -0.85
C TRP A 41 -9.45 -9.32 -1.02
N SER A 42 -10.04 -10.11 -1.92
CA SER A 42 -11.47 -10.41 -1.86
C SER A 42 -11.80 -11.22 -0.62
N ASN A 43 -13.04 -11.11 -0.13
CA ASN A 43 -13.52 -11.84 1.06
C ASN A 43 -13.35 -13.37 0.93
N ASP A 44 -13.58 -13.93 -0.27
CA ASP A 44 -13.41 -15.36 -0.55
C ASP A 44 -11.95 -15.81 -0.65
N SER A 45 -10.98 -14.89 -0.57
CA SER A 45 -9.55 -15.18 -0.70
C SER A 45 -9.15 -15.77 -2.07
N GLU A 46 -9.96 -15.53 -3.11
CA GLU A 46 -9.75 -16.00 -4.48
C GLU A 46 -9.25 -14.92 -5.43
N SER A 47 -9.33 -13.64 -5.04
CA SER A 47 -8.92 -12.51 -5.87
C SER A 47 -8.11 -11.48 -5.10
N ILE A 48 -7.32 -10.70 -5.82
CA ILE A 48 -6.57 -9.56 -5.29
C ILE A 48 -6.93 -8.31 -6.08
N TYR A 49 -7.27 -7.25 -5.36
CA TYR A 49 -7.51 -5.90 -5.86
C TYR A 49 -6.23 -5.08 -5.77
N PHE A 50 -5.92 -4.34 -6.83
CA PHE A 50 -4.70 -3.53 -6.93
C PHE A 50 -4.87 -2.39 -7.92
N ASN A 51 -4.04 -1.36 -7.77
CA ASN A 51 -3.91 -0.31 -8.77
C ASN A 51 -2.82 -0.61 -9.78
N TYR A 52 -3.05 -0.29 -11.05
CA TYR A 52 -2.08 -0.40 -12.12
C TYR A 52 -2.29 0.66 -13.18
N TRP A 53 -1.27 0.90 -14.01
CA TRP A 53 -1.39 1.76 -15.18
C TRP A 53 -1.30 0.89 -16.43
N ASN A 54 -2.08 1.17 -17.46
CA ASN A 54 -2.08 0.36 -18.69
C ASN A 54 -1.32 0.98 -19.86
N GLY A 55 -0.79 2.19 -19.69
CA GLY A 55 -0.17 3.01 -20.75
C GLY A 55 -0.86 4.36 -20.90
N ASP A 56 -2.18 4.39 -20.68
CA ASP A 56 -3.01 5.57 -20.91
C ASP A 56 -3.61 6.15 -19.63
N SER A 57 -3.94 5.31 -18.65
CA SER A 57 -4.64 5.73 -17.44
C SER A 57 -4.33 4.83 -16.24
N LEU A 58 -4.48 5.42 -15.04
CA LEU A 58 -4.47 4.67 -13.80
C LEU A 58 -5.79 3.93 -13.66
N LEU A 59 -5.70 2.63 -13.41
CA LEU A 59 -6.79 1.70 -13.24
C LEU A 59 -6.76 1.09 -11.83
N LEU A 60 -7.94 0.75 -11.38
CA LEU A 60 -8.19 -0.21 -10.32
C LEU A 60 -8.58 -1.54 -10.99
N GLY A 61 -7.90 -2.63 -10.66
CA GLY A 61 -8.20 -3.95 -11.18
C GLY A 61 -8.36 -5.01 -10.11
N GLU A 62 -8.89 -6.15 -10.54
CA GLU A 62 -8.96 -7.40 -9.80
C GLU A 62 -8.25 -8.48 -10.61
N ILE A 63 -7.38 -9.26 -9.97
CA ILE A 63 -6.91 -10.54 -10.51
C ILE A 63 -7.56 -11.68 -9.77
N ASN A 64 -8.18 -12.60 -10.52
CA ASN A 64 -8.63 -13.88 -9.99
C ASN A 64 -7.46 -14.88 -9.94
N LEU A 65 -7.21 -15.48 -8.79
CA LEU A 65 -6.07 -16.35 -8.55
C LEU A 65 -6.28 -17.79 -9.05
N ASN A 66 -7.52 -18.18 -9.38
CA ASN A 66 -7.80 -19.51 -9.94
C ASN A 66 -7.45 -19.60 -11.43
N ASN A 67 -7.55 -18.49 -12.16
CA ASN A 67 -7.30 -18.45 -13.60
C ASN A 67 -6.30 -17.36 -14.04
N PHE A 68 -5.79 -16.57 -13.10
CA PHE A 68 -4.88 -15.44 -13.31
C PHE A 68 -5.37 -14.38 -14.31
N LYS A 69 -6.69 -14.30 -14.50
CA LYS A 69 -7.30 -13.29 -15.35
C LYS A 69 -7.46 -11.99 -14.57
N THR A 70 -7.02 -10.90 -15.18
CA THR A 70 -7.21 -9.54 -14.66
C THR A 70 -8.42 -8.89 -15.33
N ILE A 71 -9.21 -8.15 -14.55
CA ILE A 71 -10.28 -7.29 -15.05
C ILE A 71 -10.11 -5.85 -14.54
N ASP A 72 -10.43 -4.90 -15.40
CA ASP A 72 -10.47 -3.47 -15.08
C ASP A 72 -11.80 -3.17 -14.35
N ILE A 73 -11.74 -2.53 -13.18
CA ILE A 73 -12.92 -2.19 -12.37
C ILE A 73 -13.29 -0.72 -12.56
N ALA A 74 -12.30 0.17 -12.41
CA ALA A 74 -12.53 1.61 -12.46
C ALA A 74 -11.28 2.35 -12.94
N THR A 75 -11.49 3.44 -13.65
CA THR A 75 -10.43 4.37 -14.06
C THR A 75 -10.32 5.54 -13.09
N GLY A 76 -9.11 5.99 -12.80
CA GLY A 76 -8.87 7.16 -11.94
C GLY A 76 -9.26 6.97 -10.47
N ALA A 77 -9.36 5.72 -10.00
CA ALA A 77 -9.71 5.37 -8.63
C ALA A 77 -8.52 4.72 -7.92
N PHE A 78 -8.06 5.31 -6.81
CA PHE A 78 -7.01 4.76 -5.98
C PHE A 78 -7.61 3.90 -4.87
N LEU A 79 -7.21 2.64 -4.80
CA LEU A 79 -7.67 1.68 -3.81
C LEU A 79 -7.26 2.11 -2.41
N SER A 80 -8.24 2.18 -1.51
CA SER A 80 -8.02 2.47 -0.09
C SER A 80 -8.49 1.34 0.83
N GLY A 81 -9.31 0.42 0.33
CA GLY A 81 -9.74 -0.75 1.07
C GLY A 81 -10.82 -1.55 0.35
N ILE A 82 -10.97 -2.80 0.76
CA ILE A 82 -12.04 -3.69 0.30
C ILE A 82 -12.89 -4.04 1.52
N ASN A 83 -14.20 -3.88 1.39
CA ASN A 83 -15.14 -4.24 2.43
C ASN A 83 -15.14 -5.76 2.60
N PRO A 84 -14.77 -6.28 3.79
CA PRO A 84 -14.59 -7.71 3.99
C PRO A 84 -15.91 -8.50 3.97
N ILE A 85 -17.07 -7.85 3.92
CA ILE A 85 -18.37 -8.53 3.91
C ILE A 85 -18.94 -8.65 2.49
N ASN A 86 -18.83 -7.59 1.68
CA ASN A 86 -19.50 -7.50 0.38
C ASN A 86 -18.56 -7.18 -0.80
N ASN A 87 -17.25 -7.06 -0.56
CA ASN A 87 -16.24 -6.64 -1.54
C ASN A 87 -16.48 -5.25 -2.15
N ASN A 88 -17.35 -4.41 -1.57
CA ASN A 88 -17.42 -3.01 -1.97
C ASN A 88 -16.07 -2.33 -1.75
N ILE A 89 -15.70 -1.47 -2.68
CA ILE A 89 -14.37 -0.91 -2.77
C ILE A 89 -14.41 0.50 -2.21
N LEU A 90 -13.61 0.75 -1.17
CA LEU A 90 -13.30 2.09 -0.72
C LEU A 90 -12.15 2.63 -1.59
N CYS A 91 -12.42 3.68 -2.34
CA CYS A 91 -11.42 4.27 -3.23
C CYS A 91 -11.41 5.79 -3.15
N ILE A 92 -10.24 6.35 -3.40
CA ILE A 92 -10.01 7.78 -3.51
C ILE A 92 -10.13 8.15 -5.00
N GLN A 93 -11.01 9.10 -5.33
CA GLN A 93 -11.22 9.59 -6.70
C GLN A 93 -11.08 11.10 -6.74
N VAL A 94 -10.61 11.64 -7.85
CA VAL A 94 -10.55 13.09 -8.08
C VAL A 94 -11.76 13.49 -8.92
N ASP A 95 -12.53 14.46 -8.44
CA ASP A 95 -13.67 15.01 -9.19
C ASP A 95 -13.23 16.06 -10.23
N GLU A 96 -14.19 16.51 -11.05
CA GLU A 96 -13.95 17.51 -12.11
C GLU A 96 -13.44 18.87 -11.57
N ALA A 97 -13.70 19.16 -10.29
CA ALA A 97 -13.21 20.36 -9.61
C ALA A 97 -11.80 20.18 -9.01
N ASN A 98 -11.11 19.09 -9.36
CA ASN A 98 -9.82 18.68 -8.78
C ASN A 98 -9.87 18.47 -7.26
N SER A 99 -11.03 18.10 -6.72
CA SER A 99 -11.22 17.79 -5.31
C SER A 99 -11.20 16.27 -5.09
N THR A 100 -10.46 15.83 -4.09
CA THR A 100 -10.30 14.40 -3.77
C THR A 100 -11.46 13.88 -2.92
N LYS A 101 -12.26 12.96 -3.44
CA LYS A 101 -13.38 12.32 -2.74
C LYS A 101 -13.02 10.91 -2.32
N LEU A 102 -13.54 10.50 -1.17
CA LEU A 102 -13.51 9.11 -0.73
C LEU A 102 -14.86 8.47 -1.10
N ASN A 103 -14.85 7.57 -2.08
CA ASN A 103 -16.03 6.95 -2.64
C ASN A 103 -16.07 5.46 -2.34
N ILE A 104 -17.29 4.91 -2.33
CA ILE A 104 -17.55 3.48 -2.30
C ILE A 104 -18.07 3.07 -3.67
N LEU A 105 -17.42 2.08 -4.27
CA LEU A 105 -17.89 1.39 -5.47
C LEU A 105 -18.35 -0.03 -5.11
N THR A 106 -19.19 -0.64 -5.93
CA THR A 106 -19.39 -2.10 -5.89
C THR A 106 -18.12 -2.80 -6.38
N LYS A 107 -18.02 -4.13 -6.19
CA LYS A 107 -16.89 -4.90 -6.73
C LYS A 107 -16.79 -4.83 -8.26
N GLU A 108 -17.90 -4.56 -8.94
CA GLU A 108 -17.98 -4.32 -10.39
C GLU A 108 -17.70 -2.86 -10.79
N GLY A 109 -17.32 -1.99 -9.85
CA GLY A 109 -16.94 -0.59 -10.12
C GLY A 109 -18.13 0.38 -10.23
N THR A 110 -19.34 -0.06 -9.90
CA THR A 110 -20.51 0.84 -9.90
C THR A 110 -20.48 1.75 -8.69
N PHE A 111 -20.68 3.06 -8.88
CA PHE A 111 -20.73 4.01 -7.77
C PHE A 111 -21.87 3.69 -6.79
N VAL A 112 -21.56 3.68 -5.49
CA VAL A 112 -22.54 3.45 -4.41
C VAL A 112 -22.78 4.75 -3.64
N LYS A 113 -21.73 5.35 -3.07
CA LYS A 113 -21.84 6.60 -2.31
C LYS A 113 -20.50 7.31 -2.15
N THR A 114 -20.56 8.62 -1.90
CA THR A 114 -19.42 9.41 -1.42
C THR A 114 -19.47 9.51 0.10
N LEU A 115 -18.33 9.34 0.76
CA LEU A 115 -18.17 9.60 2.18
C LEU A 115 -17.87 11.09 2.40
N GLU A 116 -18.61 11.73 3.30
CA GLU A 116 -18.45 13.15 3.64
C GLU A 116 -17.23 13.42 4.53
N ILE A 117 -16.06 13.01 4.04
CA ILE A 117 -14.75 13.24 4.66
C ILE A 117 -14.04 14.31 3.84
N GLY A 118 -13.55 15.36 4.51
CA GLY A 118 -12.87 16.48 3.87
C GLY A 118 -11.64 16.05 3.08
N THR A 119 -11.44 16.65 1.90
CA THR A 119 -10.40 16.26 0.92
C THR A 119 -8.97 16.46 1.41
N GLN A 120 -8.78 17.27 2.47
CA GLN A 120 -7.50 17.52 3.15
C GLN A 120 -7.39 16.83 4.52
N ASP A 121 -8.43 16.10 4.93
CA ASP A 121 -8.64 15.67 6.30
C ASP A 121 -8.30 14.20 6.56
N TYR A 122 -7.69 13.48 5.62
CA TYR A 122 -7.39 12.07 5.84
C TYR A 122 -6.04 11.61 5.33
N PHE A 123 -5.35 10.84 6.18
CA PHE A 123 -4.17 10.05 5.84
C PHE A 123 -4.52 8.58 5.98
N ARG A 124 -4.45 7.82 4.87
CA ARG A 124 -4.67 6.35 4.78
C ARG A 124 -5.95 5.89 5.51
N PRO A 125 -7.13 6.02 4.87
CA PRO A 125 -8.36 5.43 5.40
C PRO A 125 -8.22 3.92 5.49
N VAL A 126 -8.66 3.33 6.59
CA VAL A 126 -8.67 1.88 6.81
C VAL A 126 -10.10 1.45 7.15
N LEU A 127 -10.61 0.46 6.42
CA LEU A 127 -11.92 -0.13 6.71
C LEU A 127 -11.88 -0.97 7.99
N SER A 128 -12.98 -0.94 8.74
CA SER A 128 -13.16 -1.86 9.85
C SER A 128 -13.35 -3.31 9.38
N PRO A 129 -12.98 -4.29 10.20
CA PRO A 129 -13.19 -5.71 9.89
C PRO A 129 -14.65 -6.12 9.69
N ASP A 130 -15.60 -5.33 10.21
CA ASP A 130 -17.04 -5.53 9.98
C ASP A 130 -17.58 -4.74 8.79
N GLY A 131 -16.73 -3.95 8.12
CA GLY A 131 -17.08 -3.14 6.95
C GLY A 131 -18.01 -1.95 7.24
N LYS A 132 -18.29 -1.63 8.49
CA LYS A 132 -19.24 -0.55 8.88
C LYS A 132 -18.58 0.81 9.09
N TYR A 133 -17.29 0.83 9.35
CA TYR A 133 -16.57 2.04 9.70
C TYR A 133 -15.34 2.25 8.82
N VAL A 134 -14.97 3.51 8.65
CA VAL A 134 -13.66 3.91 8.15
C VAL A 134 -12.93 4.61 9.28
N TYR A 135 -11.73 4.15 9.58
CA TYR A 135 -10.81 4.90 10.42
C TYR A 135 -9.93 5.78 9.53
N TYR A 136 -9.72 7.03 9.93
CA TYR A 136 -8.72 7.89 9.31
C TYR A 136 -8.12 8.89 10.31
N ALA A 137 -6.93 9.39 9.98
CA ALA A 137 -6.27 10.45 10.72
C ALA A 137 -6.46 11.79 10.01
N LYS A 138 -6.93 12.80 10.75
CA LYS A 138 -7.02 14.19 10.29
C LYS A 138 -5.72 14.93 10.57
N ILE A 139 -5.12 15.46 9.51
CA ILE A 139 -3.86 16.21 9.59
C ILE A 139 -4.17 17.69 9.79
N GLY A 140 -3.60 18.30 10.82
CA GLY A 140 -3.82 19.74 11.11
C GLY A 140 -3.01 20.68 10.20
N SER A 141 -1.92 20.19 9.60
CA SER A 141 -1.13 20.93 8.60
C SER A 141 -0.32 19.98 7.72
N PRO A 142 -0.45 20.07 6.37
CA PRO A 142 0.26 19.19 5.44
C PRO A 142 1.79 19.35 5.53
N TYR A 143 2.28 20.49 6.02
CA TYR A 143 3.72 20.74 6.21
C TYR A 143 4.31 19.96 7.39
N THR A 144 3.54 19.84 8.47
CA THR A 144 4.01 19.20 9.71
C THR A 144 3.63 17.73 9.77
N MET A 145 2.61 17.32 9.00
CA MET A 145 2.01 15.99 9.05
C MET A 145 1.62 15.58 10.49
N LEU A 146 1.34 16.56 11.35
CA LEU A 146 0.85 16.34 12.69
C LEU A 146 -0.62 15.94 12.61
N ILE A 147 -0.94 14.79 13.20
CA ILE A 147 -2.32 14.34 13.35
C ILE A 147 -2.97 15.23 14.41
N GLU A 148 -4.02 15.95 14.02
CA GLU A 148 -4.83 16.74 14.94
C GLU A 148 -5.79 15.83 15.70
N LYS A 149 -6.44 14.94 14.96
CA LYS A 149 -7.48 14.03 15.47
C LYS A 149 -7.46 12.72 14.71
N ASN A 150 -7.84 11.66 15.41
CA ASN A 150 -8.24 10.41 14.81
C ASN A 150 -9.76 10.32 14.77
N VAL A 151 -10.30 9.80 13.67
CA VAL A 151 -11.74 9.73 13.44
C VAL A 151 -12.14 8.31 13.07
N ILE A 152 -13.19 7.81 13.73
CA ILE A 152 -13.95 6.65 13.28
C ILE A 152 -15.21 7.18 12.62
N PHE A 153 -15.36 6.94 11.34
CA PHE A 153 -16.47 7.40 10.51
C PHE A 153 -17.46 6.26 10.27
N ASP A 154 -18.74 6.52 10.53
CA ASP A 154 -19.85 5.60 10.28
C ASP A 154 -20.22 5.68 8.79
N ILE A 155 -20.00 4.60 8.05
CA ILE A 155 -20.26 4.56 6.61
C ILE A 155 -21.75 4.70 6.33
N GLU A 156 -22.61 4.06 7.12
CA GLU A 156 -24.05 4.06 6.90
C GLU A 156 -24.62 5.46 7.14
N LYS A 157 -24.32 6.04 8.31
CA LYS A 157 -24.80 7.37 8.70
C LYS A 157 -24.09 8.53 8.00
N ASN A 158 -22.97 8.25 7.32
CA ASN A 158 -22.16 9.24 6.63
C ASN A 158 -21.64 10.37 7.53
N GLN A 159 -21.20 10.04 8.75
CA GLN A 159 -20.72 11.02 9.72
C GLN A 159 -19.70 10.42 10.69
N ALA A 160 -18.95 11.27 11.39
CA ALA A 160 -18.06 10.82 12.46
C ALA A 160 -18.87 10.14 13.60
N ALA A 161 -18.50 8.91 13.94
CA ALA A 161 -19.02 8.17 15.09
C ALA A 161 -18.23 8.47 16.37
N LYS A 162 -16.91 8.61 16.24
CA LYS A 162 -16.01 8.89 17.36
C LYS A 162 -14.83 9.71 16.88
N GLU A 163 -14.47 10.73 17.66
CA GLU A 163 -13.24 11.49 17.49
C GLU A 163 -12.42 11.42 18.77
N PHE A 164 -11.10 11.36 18.64
CA PHE A 164 -10.21 11.50 19.79
C PHE A 164 -8.89 12.14 19.38
N LYS A 165 -8.32 12.88 20.33
CA LYS A 165 -7.02 13.52 20.15
C LYS A 165 -5.94 12.44 20.07
N SER A 166 -5.02 12.61 19.14
CA SER A 166 -3.92 11.70 18.92
C SER A 166 -2.62 12.47 18.87
N ASN A 167 -1.59 11.91 19.52
CA ASN A 167 -0.22 12.37 19.33
C ASN A 167 0.54 11.44 18.37
N ILE A 168 -0.16 10.52 17.70
CA ILE A 168 0.43 9.59 16.72
C ILE A 168 0.90 10.40 15.52
N ILE A 169 2.08 10.08 15.03
CA ILE A 169 2.70 10.90 14.00
C ILE A 169 2.58 10.27 12.61
N ARG A 170 2.70 8.95 12.37
CA ARG A 170 2.53 8.38 11.01
C ARG A 170 2.18 6.88 10.91
N ASN A 171 1.84 6.51 9.65
CA ASN A 171 1.64 5.21 8.98
C ASN A 171 0.71 4.22 9.66
N LEU A 172 -0.58 4.36 9.39
CA LEU A 172 -1.59 3.34 9.64
C LEU A 172 -1.46 2.27 8.56
N ASP A 173 -1.46 1.01 8.98
CA ASP A 173 -1.27 -0.11 8.06
C ASP A 173 -2.44 -1.12 8.09
N SER A 174 -3.13 -1.31 9.23
CA SER A 174 -4.21 -2.31 9.32
C SER A 174 -5.10 -2.15 10.55
N TRP A 175 -6.37 -2.57 10.46
CA TRP A 175 -7.33 -2.65 11.57
C TRP A 175 -7.63 -4.12 11.89
N SER A 176 -7.35 -4.54 13.13
CA SER A 176 -7.67 -5.89 13.64
C SER A 176 -9.14 -6.05 14.06
N VAL A 177 -9.59 -7.31 14.05
CA VAL A 177 -10.90 -7.74 14.61
C VAL A 177 -11.10 -7.39 16.09
N ASN A 178 -10.01 -7.17 16.84
CA ASN A 178 -10.01 -6.82 18.26
C ASN A 178 -10.09 -5.31 18.54
N ASN A 179 -10.46 -4.52 17.53
CA ASN A 179 -10.56 -3.06 17.58
C ASN A 179 -9.22 -2.36 17.86
N GLU A 180 -8.13 -2.93 17.36
CA GLU A 180 -6.79 -2.34 17.42
C GLU A 180 -6.27 -1.99 16.04
N LEU A 181 -5.70 -0.80 15.89
CA LEU A 181 -5.03 -0.36 14.68
C LEU A 181 -3.52 -0.59 14.78
N LEU A 182 -2.94 -1.17 13.75
CA LEU A 182 -1.50 -1.28 13.59
C LEU A 182 -0.95 -0.04 12.91
N PHE A 183 0.13 0.50 13.44
CA PHE A 183 0.85 1.61 12.84
C PHE A 183 2.36 1.56 13.10
N ILE A 184 3.12 2.28 12.28
CA ILE A 184 4.58 2.32 12.37
C ILE A 184 5.08 3.68 12.84
N SER A 185 5.99 3.68 13.81
CA SER A 185 6.61 4.90 14.32
C SER A 185 8.11 4.74 14.60
N SER A 186 8.89 5.77 14.26
CA SER A 186 10.25 5.96 14.77
C SER A 186 10.14 6.64 16.13
N SER A 187 10.56 5.96 17.19
CA SER A 187 10.10 6.25 18.56
C SER A 187 10.52 7.60 19.19
N SER A 188 11.15 8.54 18.46
CA SER A 188 11.56 9.85 19.00
C SER A 188 10.47 10.92 19.01
N SER A 189 9.31 10.63 18.45
CA SER A 189 8.23 11.61 18.28
C SER A 189 7.07 11.42 19.28
N LEU A 190 6.90 10.19 19.80
CA LEU A 190 5.95 9.85 20.87
C LEU A 190 6.57 9.92 22.28
N LEU A 191 7.89 9.94 22.39
CA LEU A 191 8.67 10.06 23.62
C LEU A 191 9.87 10.98 23.33
N LYS A 192 10.20 11.87 24.27
CA LYS A 192 11.17 12.96 24.08
C LYS A 192 12.53 12.47 23.50
N ARG A 193 12.79 12.89 22.25
CA ARG A 193 14.03 13.16 21.49
C ARG A 193 15.29 12.28 21.64
N GLU A 194 15.93 12.18 20.47
CA GLU A 194 17.31 11.76 20.15
C GLU A 194 17.54 10.26 19.99
N ASP A 195 17.27 9.80 18.75
CA ASP A 195 18.21 9.08 17.87
C ASP A 195 17.54 8.92 16.49
N LYS A 196 18.35 8.64 15.47
CA LYS A 196 17.93 8.08 14.19
C LYS A 196 17.43 6.65 14.42
N PHE A 197 16.27 6.49 15.06
CA PHE A 197 15.80 5.20 15.57
C PHE A 197 15.19 4.29 14.49
N PRO A 198 15.34 2.95 14.62
CA PRO A 198 14.58 1.99 13.82
C PRO A 198 13.08 2.25 13.94
N MET A 199 12.36 2.04 12.84
CA MET A 199 10.90 2.04 12.85
C MET A 199 10.40 0.83 13.65
N ASN A 200 9.40 1.03 14.49
CA ASN A 200 8.77 -0.02 15.29
C ASN A 200 7.26 -0.06 15.00
N LEU A 201 6.66 -1.25 15.16
CA LEU A 201 5.22 -1.44 15.14
C LEU A 201 4.62 -1.08 16.50
N TYR A 202 3.45 -0.45 16.43
CA TYR A 202 2.62 -0.09 17.57
C TYR A 202 1.18 -0.49 17.28
N SER A 203 0.42 -0.84 18.33
CA SER A 203 -1.03 -0.91 18.25
C SER A 203 -1.68 0.27 18.97
N LEU A 204 -2.79 0.75 18.44
CA LEU A 204 -3.71 1.68 19.09
C LEU A 204 -5.02 0.97 19.36
N ASN A 205 -5.39 0.84 20.64
CA ASN A 205 -6.69 0.33 21.03
C ASN A 205 -7.75 1.42 20.88
N LEU A 206 -8.74 1.20 20.02
CA LEU A 206 -9.75 2.20 19.69
C LEU A 206 -10.83 2.36 20.76
N ASN A 207 -10.96 1.43 21.71
CA ASN A 207 -11.93 1.54 22.79
C ASN A 207 -11.52 2.63 23.78
N ASN A 208 -10.26 2.60 24.22
CA ASN A 208 -9.73 3.45 25.30
C ASN A 208 -8.64 4.43 24.83
N GLY A 209 -8.19 4.37 23.58
CA GLY A 209 -7.15 5.24 23.02
C GLY A 209 -5.72 4.92 23.48
N THR A 210 -5.50 3.79 24.17
CA THR A 210 -4.17 3.42 24.65
C THR A 210 -3.32 2.81 23.53
N TYR A 211 -2.04 3.14 23.49
CA TYR A 211 -1.09 2.55 22.55
C TYR A 211 -0.17 1.54 23.24
N LYS A 212 0.25 0.51 22.50
CA LYS A 212 1.24 -0.48 22.92
C LYS A 212 2.35 -0.52 21.86
N LYS A 213 3.60 -0.44 22.29
CA LYS A 213 4.75 -0.78 21.42
C LYS A 213 4.77 -2.30 21.24
N ILE A 214 4.76 -2.76 20.00
CA ILE A 214 4.72 -4.21 19.68
C ILE A 214 6.14 -4.72 19.48
N THR A 215 6.93 -4.06 18.63
CA THR A 215 8.30 -4.49 18.35
C THR A 215 9.31 -3.61 19.05
N GLU A 216 10.46 -4.19 19.40
CA GLU A 216 11.62 -3.48 19.91
C GLU A 216 12.85 -3.84 19.10
N ASN A 217 13.56 -2.85 18.56
CA ASN A 217 14.80 -3.01 17.78
C ASN A 217 14.68 -3.82 16.48
N HIS A 218 13.47 -4.16 16.07
CA HIS A 218 13.21 -4.74 14.76
C HIS A 218 13.06 -3.58 13.77
N TYR A 219 13.88 -3.54 12.74
CA TYR A 219 13.74 -2.58 11.65
C TYR A 219 12.52 -2.96 10.80
N VAL A 220 11.32 -2.64 11.28
CA VAL A 220 10.06 -3.07 10.66
C VAL A 220 9.47 -2.02 9.74
N LEU A 221 8.80 -2.49 8.70
CA LEU A 221 8.21 -1.76 7.60
C LEU A 221 6.90 -2.42 7.19
N TRP A 222 5.83 -1.65 7.06
CA TRP A 222 4.47 -2.12 6.83
C TRP A 222 4.02 -3.26 7.77
N GLY A 223 2.73 -3.46 7.89
CA GLY A 223 2.26 -4.62 8.63
C GLY A 223 0.77 -4.83 8.49
N ALA A 224 0.36 -6.08 8.61
CA ALA A 224 -1.05 -6.44 8.61
C ALA A 224 -1.34 -7.44 9.72
N TRP A 225 -2.44 -7.20 10.43
CA TRP A 225 -2.99 -8.20 11.34
C TRP A 225 -3.46 -9.42 10.55
N SER A 226 -3.29 -10.61 11.13
CA SER A 226 -4.00 -11.80 10.67
C SER A 226 -5.51 -11.64 10.90
N PRO A 227 -6.36 -12.38 10.16
CA PRO A 227 -7.81 -12.26 10.28
C PRO A 227 -8.34 -12.60 11.68
N ASP A 228 -7.64 -13.46 12.42
CA ASP A 228 -7.93 -13.81 13.81
C ASP A 228 -7.45 -12.75 14.83
N GLY A 229 -6.64 -11.78 14.40
CA GLY A 229 -6.07 -10.74 15.26
C GLY A 229 -4.93 -11.20 16.18
N GLU A 230 -4.43 -12.43 16.02
CA GLU A 230 -3.43 -13.03 16.91
C GLU A 230 -1.98 -12.90 16.41
N LYS A 231 -1.80 -12.63 15.12
CA LYS A 231 -0.48 -12.52 14.48
C LYS A 231 -0.38 -11.27 13.63
N ILE A 232 0.85 -10.88 13.31
CA ILE A 232 1.15 -9.78 12.41
C ILE A 232 2.11 -10.29 11.34
N ILE A 233 1.83 -10.02 10.07
CA ILE A 233 2.84 -10.12 9.01
C ILE A 233 3.46 -8.73 8.84
N SER A 234 4.79 -8.64 8.76
CA SER A 234 5.49 -7.38 8.57
C SER A 234 6.68 -7.55 7.63
N SER A 235 7.01 -6.49 6.89
CA SER A 235 8.31 -6.43 6.23
C SER A 235 9.38 -6.06 7.25
N ILE A 236 10.50 -6.76 7.26
CA ILE A 236 11.55 -6.56 8.26
C ILE A 236 12.90 -6.43 7.57
N TYR A 237 13.77 -5.57 8.08
CA TYR A 237 15.20 -5.68 7.78
C TYR A 237 15.87 -6.59 8.79
N LEU A 238 16.57 -7.62 8.30
CA LEU A 238 17.39 -8.49 9.14
C LEU A 238 18.67 -7.80 9.61
N THR A 239 19.18 -6.85 8.82
CA THR A 239 20.31 -5.99 9.18
C THR A 239 20.06 -4.58 8.64
N PRO A 240 20.70 -3.52 9.20
CA PRO A 240 20.47 -2.15 8.76
C PRO A 240 20.67 -1.89 7.26
N ASN A 241 21.45 -2.73 6.59
CA ASN A 241 21.79 -2.60 5.17
C ASN A 241 21.15 -3.68 4.28
N SER A 242 20.33 -4.59 4.84
CA SER A 242 19.69 -5.63 4.01
C SER A 242 18.54 -5.04 3.21
N LYS A 243 18.01 -5.81 2.25
CA LYS A 243 16.66 -5.59 1.76
C LYS A 243 15.64 -6.04 2.81
N THR A 244 14.38 -5.67 2.58
CA THR A 244 13.29 -6.14 3.45
C THR A 244 12.93 -7.57 3.11
N ASP A 245 12.77 -8.39 4.13
CA ASP A 245 12.16 -9.71 4.08
C ASP A 245 10.77 -9.67 4.73
N LEU A 246 10.08 -10.80 4.86
CA LEU A 246 8.83 -10.89 5.63
C LEU A 246 9.03 -11.67 6.92
N ALA A 247 8.29 -11.29 7.96
CA ALA A 247 8.19 -12.09 9.17
C ALA A 247 6.78 -12.10 9.77
N ILE A 248 6.38 -13.27 10.26
CA ILE A 248 5.20 -13.42 11.11
C ILE A 248 5.65 -13.17 12.54
N LEU A 249 4.98 -12.24 13.20
CA LEU A 249 5.17 -11.86 14.57
C LEU A 249 3.96 -12.28 15.41
N ASP A 250 4.18 -12.58 16.69
CA ASP A 250 3.09 -12.64 17.67
C ASP A 250 2.64 -11.22 18.10
N ARG A 251 1.60 -11.14 18.95
CA ARG A 251 1.09 -9.86 19.50
C ARG A 251 2.09 -9.10 20.39
N ASN A 252 3.21 -9.72 20.73
CA ASN A 252 4.29 -9.15 21.52
C ASN A 252 5.53 -8.81 20.65
N GLY A 253 5.40 -8.92 19.33
CA GLY A 253 6.46 -8.60 18.38
C GLY A 253 7.57 -9.63 18.27
N ASN A 254 7.42 -10.81 18.89
CA ASN A 254 8.39 -11.88 18.74
C ASN A 254 8.27 -12.49 17.33
N ILE A 255 9.39 -12.63 16.64
CA ILE A 255 9.42 -13.33 15.35
C ILE A 255 9.07 -14.80 15.58
N LEU A 256 7.91 -15.21 15.07
CA LEU A 256 7.47 -16.60 15.04
C LEU A 256 8.03 -17.32 13.82
N LYS A 257 8.21 -16.60 12.70
CA LYS A 257 8.71 -17.12 11.42
C LYS A 257 9.26 -15.98 10.57
N SER A 258 10.30 -16.24 9.78
CA SER A 258 10.78 -15.33 8.73
C SER A 258 10.82 -16.01 7.36
N PHE A 259 10.44 -15.27 6.32
CA PHE A 259 10.54 -15.64 4.91
C PHE A 259 11.61 -14.76 4.27
N VAL A 260 12.81 -15.32 4.15
CA VAL A 260 14.01 -14.59 3.75
C VAL A 260 14.40 -14.95 2.33
N HIS A 261 14.51 -13.95 1.45
CA HIS A 261 14.94 -14.19 0.08
C HIS A 261 16.46 -14.40 0.00
N PRO A 262 16.99 -15.39 -0.76
CA PRO A 262 18.43 -15.59 -0.88
C PRO A 262 19.13 -14.53 -1.73
N ASN A 263 18.41 -13.83 -2.61
CA ASN A 263 18.96 -12.77 -3.45
C ASN A 263 18.81 -11.41 -2.75
N ASP A 264 19.94 -10.75 -2.51
CA ASP A 264 20.05 -9.44 -1.87
C ASP A 264 19.59 -8.26 -2.75
N ARG A 265 19.22 -8.54 -4.01
CA ARG A 265 18.56 -7.57 -4.90
C ARG A 265 17.04 -7.52 -4.71
N VAL A 266 16.46 -8.45 -3.97
CA VAL A 266 15.01 -8.60 -3.82
C VAL A 266 14.56 -8.15 -2.44
N ALA A 267 13.48 -7.38 -2.41
CA ALA A 267 12.81 -6.92 -1.21
C ALA A 267 11.34 -7.36 -1.21
N TYR A 268 10.83 -7.79 -0.07
CA TYR A 268 9.41 -8.06 0.15
C TYR A 268 8.75 -6.93 0.93
N GLN A 269 7.65 -6.42 0.39
CA GLN A 269 7.04 -5.17 0.81
C GLN A 269 5.53 -5.34 0.97
N MET A 270 4.95 -4.56 1.88
CA MET A 270 3.50 -4.33 1.98
C MET A 270 2.68 -5.63 2.05
N PRO A 271 2.97 -6.51 3.01
CA PRO A 271 2.28 -7.78 3.09
C PRO A 271 0.83 -7.61 3.57
N ALA A 272 -0.06 -8.48 3.09
CA ALA A 272 -1.47 -8.55 3.47
C ALA A 272 -1.90 -10.01 3.61
N TRP A 273 -2.56 -10.32 4.73
CA TRP A 273 -3.20 -11.63 4.95
C TRP A 273 -4.45 -11.77 4.09
N SER A 274 -4.65 -12.97 3.54
CA SER A 274 -5.97 -13.35 3.02
C SER A 274 -6.98 -13.48 4.16
N PRO A 275 -8.27 -13.18 3.93
CA PRO A 275 -9.33 -13.33 4.92
C PRO A 275 -9.45 -14.72 5.54
N ASP A 276 -9.11 -15.77 4.79
CA ASP A 276 -9.08 -17.16 5.29
C ASP A 276 -7.86 -17.48 6.19
N GLY A 277 -6.88 -16.57 6.29
CA GLY A 277 -5.66 -16.75 7.09
C GLY A 277 -4.66 -17.77 6.51
N LYS A 278 -4.87 -18.23 5.27
CA LYS A 278 -4.07 -19.28 4.62
C LYS A 278 -3.10 -18.74 3.58
N LYS A 279 -3.15 -17.47 3.23
CA LYS A 279 -2.29 -16.88 2.21
C LYS A 279 -1.78 -15.51 2.65
N ILE A 280 -0.62 -15.13 2.12
CA ILE A 280 -0.04 -13.80 2.26
C ILE A 280 0.23 -13.28 0.85
N ALA A 281 -0.34 -12.13 0.52
CA ALA A 281 0.01 -11.36 -0.68
C ALA A 281 1.02 -10.29 -0.28
N PHE A 282 1.95 -9.96 -1.17
CA PHE A 282 2.97 -8.95 -0.92
C PHE A 282 3.54 -8.45 -2.24
N ILE A 283 4.22 -7.32 -2.18
CA ILE A 283 4.94 -6.77 -3.31
C ILE A 283 6.39 -7.24 -3.26
N ILE A 284 6.88 -7.77 -4.37
CA ILE A 284 8.30 -8.09 -4.59
C ILE A 284 8.91 -6.92 -5.32
N ALA A 285 9.98 -6.33 -4.79
CA ALA A 285 10.76 -5.29 -5.46
C ALA A 285 12.17 -5.82 -5.74
N GLU A 286 12.52 -6.00 -7.00
CA GLU A 286 13.80 -6.53 -7.46
C GLU A 286 14.64 -5.45 -8.14
N SER A 287 15.85 -5.20 -7.63
CA SER A 287 16.81 -4.31 -8.28
C SER A 287 17.35 -4.95 -9.55
N VAL A 288 17.20 -4.27 -10.68
CA VAL A 288 17.66 -4.73 -11.99
C VAL A 288 18.92 -3.95 -12.41
N GLU A 289 19.94 -4.66 -12.86
CA GLU A 289 21.19 -4.03 -13.29
C GLU A 289 20.97 -3.11 -14.49
N GLY A 290 21.53 -1.89 -14.42
CA GLY A 290 21.33 -0.86 -15.44
C GLY A 290 19.99 -0.13 -15.37
N GLN A 291 19.16 -0.37 -14.34
CA GLN A 291 17.96 0.40 -14.07
C GLN A 291 18.09 1.19 -12.76
N ASP A 292 17.64 2.45 -12.77
CA ASP A 292 17.64 3.32 -11.58
C ASP A 292 16.51 2.99 -10.58
N TYR A 293 15.61 2.08 -10.96
CA TYR A 293 14.42 1.71 -10.22
C TYR A 293 14.25 0.18 -10.18
N PRO A 294 13.66 -0.36 -9.11
CA PRO A 294 13.39 -1.79 -9.03
C PRO A 294 12.18 -2.16 -9.90
N LYS A 295 12.20 -3.38 -10.40
CA LYS A 295 11.04 -4.06 -10.97
C LYS A 295 10.16 -4.53 -9.82
N TYR A 296 8.87 -4.19 -9.83
CA TYR A 296 7.93 -4.74 -8.85
C TYR A 296 7.10 -5.88 -9.43
N SER A 297 6.61 -6.80 -8.59
CA SER A 297 5.70 -7.89 -8.93
C SER A 297 4.82 -8.27 -7.73
N LEU A 298 3.67 -8.92 -7.98
CA LEU A 298 2.81 -9.43 -6.91
C LEU A 298 3.24 -10.85 -6.52
N GLY A 299 3.67 -11.02 -5.27
CA GLY A 299 3.98 -12.31 -4.68
C GLY A 299 2.83 -12.85 -3.86
N MET A 300 2.69 -14.17 -3.83
CA MET A 300 1.81 -14.87 -2.90
C MET A 300 2.52 -16.06 -2.26
N ILE A 301 2.37 -16.20 -0.94
CA ILE A 301 2.78 -17.39 -0.18
C ILE A 301 1.51 -18.08 0.32
N GLU A 302 1.41 -19.39 0.07
CA GLU A 302 0.44 -20.25 0.74
C GLU A 302 1.03 -20.73 2.08
N LEU A 303 0.25 -20.57 3.14
CA LEU A 303 0.61 -20.91 4.50
C LEU A 303 -0.01 -22.26 4.87
N ASP A 304 0.80 -23.31 4.77
CA ASP A 304 0.56 -24.52 5.57
C ASP A 304 0.63 -24.15 7.07
N PRO A 305 -0.20 -24.76 7.96
CA PRO A 305 -0.11 -24.52 9.40
C PRO A 305 1.30 -24.58 9.99
N SER A 306 2.17 -25.46 9.46
CA SER A 306 3.58 -25.59 9.86
C SER A 306 4.45 -24.38 9.50
N LEU A 307 4.02 -23.54 8.55
CA LEU A 307 4.72 -22.33 8.14
C LEU A 307 4.35 -21.10 8.97
N GLN A 308 3.34 -21.19 9.84
CA GLN A 308 2.91 -20.06 10.67
C GLN A 308 3.70 -19.94 11.99
N SER A 309 4.53 -20.94 12.33
CA SER A 309 5.38 -20.94 13.52
C SER A 309 6.68 -21.72 13.30
N GLY A 310 7.71 -21.46 14.11
CA GLY A 310 8.96 -22.20 14.10
C GLY A 310 10.10 -21.52 13.33
N PRO A 311 11.29 -22.14 13.28
CA PRO A 311 12.48 -21.49 12.74
C PRO A 311 12.33 -21.12 11.26
N ARG A 312 13.19 -20.22 10.77
CA ARG A 312 13.33 -19.94 9.33
C ARG A 312 13.32 -21.25 8.54
N PRO A 313 12.53 -21.38 7.47
CA PRO A 313 12.50 -22.61 6.69
C PRO A 313 13.78 -22.73 5.85
N ASP A 314 14.29 -23.95 5.68
CA ASP A 314 15.51 -24.23 4.89
C ASP A 314 15.35 -23.87 3.40
N LYS A 315 14.10 -23.94 2.91
CA LYS A 315 13.68 -23.45 1.59
C LYS A 315 12.54 -22.47 1.78
N ILE A 316 12.52 -21.41 0.98
CA ILE A 316 11.36 -20.52 0.91
C ILE A 316 10.18 -21.38 0.44
N PRO A 317 9.01 -21.30 1.10
CA PRO A 317 7.81 -21.94 0.57
C PRO A 317 7.59 -21.49 -0.88
N GLU A 318 7.04 -22.39 -1.71
CA GLU A 318 6.82 -22.10 -3.12
C GLU A 318 6.02 -20.80 -3.25
N ILE A 319 6.69 -19.72 -3.71
CA ILE A 319 6.04 -18.46 -3.99
C ILE A 319 5.30 -18.69 -5.30
N LYS A 320 3.98 -18.80 -5.22
CA LYS A 320 3.13 -18.73 -6.40
C LYS A 320 3.20 -17.29 -6.88
N LEU A 321 4.08 -17.09 -7.86
CA LEU A 321 4.39 -15.76 -8.35
C LEU A 321 3.34 -15.37 -9.36
N VAL A 322 2.62 -14.31 -9.04
CA VAL A 322 1.77 -13.62 -10.00
C VAL A 322 2.61 -12.47 -10.54
N THR A 323 3.47 -12.80 -11.51
CA THR A 323 4.36 -11.80 -12.11
C THR A 323 3.54 -10.74 -12.83
N PHE A 324 3.70 -9.50 -12.40
CA PHE A 324 3.42 -8.32 -13.21
C PHE A 324 4.70 -7.51 -13.25
N ASN A 325 5.07 -6.97 -14.41
CA ASN A 325 6.24 -6.11 -14.48
C ASN A 325 5.79 -4.68 -14.16
N VAL A 326 6.19 -4.19 -12.99
CA VAL A 326 6.03 -2.77 -12.66
C VAL A 326 7.31 -2.05 -13.07
N TYR A 327 7.20 -1.18 -14.07
CA TYR A 327 8.26 -0.25 -14.44
C TYR A 327 7.95 1.08 -13.78
N LEU A 328 8.89 1.64 -13.03
CA LEU A 328 8.80 3.02 -12.59
C LEU A 328 9.63 3.85 -13.55
N TYR A 329 9.00 4.62 -14.44
CA TYR A 329 9.76 5.60 -15.20
C TYR A 329 10.15 6.76 -14.27
N GLY A 330 11.32 6.61 -13.62
CA GLY A 330 11.97 7.68 -12.89
C GLY A 330 12.38 8.80 -13.83
N GLY A 331 11.46 9.73 -14.09
CA GLY A 331 11.77 10.88 -14.92
C GLY A 331 10.56 11.70 -15.33
N ILE A 332 9.83 12.27 -14.36
CA ILE A 332 9.05 13.54 -14.46
C ILE A 332 8.46 13.97 -13.09
N ALA A 333 8.44 13.09 -12.06
CA ALA A 333 7.87 13.42 -10.74
C ALA A 333 8.56 14.59 -9.98
N ILE A 334 9.81 14.94 -10.30
CA ILE A 334 10.47 16.13 -9.73
C ILE A 334 9.97 17.42 -10.40
N GLY A 335 9.53 17.37 -11.65
CA GLY A 335 9.05 18.54 -12.40
C GLY A 335 7.68 19.05 -11.94
N ILE A 336 6.75 18.13 -11.63
CA ILE A 336 5.37 18.51 -11.25
C ILE A 336 5.31 18.99 -9.79
N LEU A 337 6.08 18.38 -8.88
CA LEU A 337 6.18 18.86 -7.50
C LEU A 337 6.89 20.23 -7.42
N LEU A 338 7.89 20.49 -8.27
CA LEU A 338 8.54 21.80 -8.35
C LEU A 338 7.70 22.85 -9.09
N LEU A 339 6.85 22.47 -10.05
CA LEU A 339 5.94 23.40 -10.72
C LEU A 339 4.78 23.86 -9.82
N VAL A 340 4.31 23.01 -8.90
CA VAL A 340 3.33 23.42 -7.88
C VAL A 340 3.97 24.38 -6.87
N ILE A 341 5.26 24.23 -6.56
CA ILE A 341 6.01 25.15 -5.69
C ILE A 341 6.36 26.46 -6.44
N ALA A 342 6.67 26.40 -7.74
CA ALA A 342 7.01 27.56 -8.56
C ALA A 342 5.77 28.38 -8.98
N GLY A 343 4.61 27.76 -9.15
CA GLY A 343 3.33 28.43 -9.40
C GLY A 343 2.93 29.38 -8.26
N PHE A 344 3.32 29.06 -7.02
CA PHE A 344 3.14 29.93 -5.85
C PHE A 344 4.09 31.14 -5.84
N LEU A 345 5.25 31.07 -6.50
CA LEU A 345 6.23 32.17 -6.54
C LEU A 345 5.84 33.29 -7.52
N PHE A 346 5.04 33.02 -8.55
CA PHE A 346 4.63 34.04 -9.53
C PHE A 346 3.32 34.76 -9.21
N ILE A 347 2.45 34.18 -8.38
CA ILE A 347 1.14 34.78 -8.05
C ILE A 347 1.26 35.83 -6.92
N ARG A 348 2.34 35.83 -6.12
CA ARG A 348 2.54 36.79 -5.02
C ARG A 348 3.41 38.01 -5.33
N ARG A 349 3.81 38.24 -6.59
CA ARG A 349 4.55 39.46 -7.00
C ARG A 349 3.76 40.49 -7.81
N LYS A 350 2.43 40.37 -7.87
CA LYS A 350 1.55 41.46 -8.32
C LYS A 350 0.41 41.69 -7.34
N LYS A 351 0.71 42.46 -6.29
CA LYS A 351 -0.07 43.62 -5.85
C LYS A 351 0.80 44.49 -4.98
#